data_AF-A0A520CPC0-F1
#
_entry.id   AF-A0A520CPC0-F1
#
_cell.length_a   1.000
_cell.length_b   1.000
_cell.length_c   1.000
_cell.angle_alpha   90.00
_cell.angle_beta   90.00
_cell.angle_gamma   90.00
#
_symmetry.space_group_name_H-M   'P 1'
#
loop_
_entity.id
_entity.type
_entity.pdbx_description
1 polymer ?
#
loop_
_entity_poly.entity_id
_entity_poly.type
_entity_poly.pdbx_seq_one_letter_code
_entity_poly.pdbx_strand_id
1 'polypeptide(L)'
;WGWYSYDPELNLIYYGTGNPSTWNPSQRPGDNKWSMTIMARDADTGVAKWVYQMTPHDEWDFDGINEMILADIDVGGQPRKVLTHFDRNGFAYTLDRATGELLVAKKYDPAVNWATEVVMDKNSEQYGRPQVVAQYSTEQNGEDVNSTGICPAALGTKDQQPAAYSPKTKLFYVPTNHVCMDYEPFRVAYTAGQPYVGATLSMYPAPNSHGGMGNFIAWDAGKGEIVWSLPEQFSVWSGALATAGDIVFYGTLEGYLKAVDSTTGEELYKFKTPSGIIANVMTYETDGQQYVGVLSGIGGWAGIGLAAGLTDPNAGLGAVGGYAALSKYTALGGQLTVFTVPNQTATK
;
A
#
# COMPACT_ATOMS: atom_id res chain seq x y z
N TRP A 1 0.47 -2.38 -12.77
CA TRP A 1 1.92 -2.39 -12.49
C TRP A 1 2.23 -2.81 -11.05
N GLY A 2 1.26 -3.26 -10.26
CA GLY A 2 1.49 -3.93 -8.98
C GLY A 2 1.54 -5.45 -9.12
N TRP A 3 0.69 -6.15 -8.36
CA TRP A 3 0.72 -7.61 -8.21
C TRP A 3 -0.53 -8.28 -8.79
N TYR A 4 -0.41 -9.57 -9.07
CA TYR A 4 -1.51 -10.42 -9.54
C TYR A 4 -1.70 -11.58 -8.56
N SER A 5 -2.95 -12.00 -8.35
CA SER A 5 -3.26 -13.27 -7.69
C SER A 5 -4.12 -14.14 -8.59
N TYR A 6 -4.22 -15.43 -8.27
CA TYR A 6 -4.94 -16.40 -9.08
C TYR A 6 -5.65 -17.42 -8.18
N ASP A 7 -6.92 -17.69 -8.47
CA ASP A 7 -7.67 -18.80 -7.87
C ASP A 7 -7.88 -19.91 -8.93
N PRO A 8 -7.21 -21.08 -8.80
CA PRO A 8 -7.35 -22.17 -9.75
C PRO A 8 -8.74 -22.82 -9.75
N GLU A 9 -9.49 -22.77 -8.64
CA GLU A 9 -10.83 -23.35 -8.59
C GLU A 9 -11.84 -22.51 -9.37
N LEU A 10 -11.61 -21.20 -9.45
CA LEU A 10 -12.47 -20.26 -10.15
C LEU A 10 -11.97 -19.91 -11.56
N ASN A 11 -10.74 -20.30 -11.90
CA ASN A 11 -10.00 -19.86 -13.09
C ASN A 11 -9.89 -18.34 -13.23
N LEU A 12 -9.73 -17.61 -12.11
CA LEU A 12 -9.73 -16.16 -12.09
C LEU A 12 -8.37 -15.58 -11.71
N ILE A 13 -7.88 -14.65 -12.53
CA ILE A 13 -6.78 -13.76 -12.21
C ILE A 13 -7.35 -12.46 -11.64
N TYR A 14 -6.79 -12.00 -10.52
CA TYR A 14 -7.18 -10.75 -9.86
C TYR A 14 -6.04 -9.75 -9.91
N TYR A 15 -6.38 -8.50 -10.24
CA TYR A 15 -5.43 -7.39 -10.23
C TYR A 15 -6.14 -6.04 -10.12
N GLY A 16 -5.37 -5.00 -9.86
CA GLY A 16 -5.83 -3.64 -9.76
C GLY A 16 -5.44 -2.76 -10.95
N THR A 17 -6.35 -1.89 -11.40
CA THR A 17 -6.04 -0.84 -12.40
C THR A 17 -5.61 0.46 -11.73
N GLY A 18 -4.68 1.17 -12.37
CA GLY A 18 -4.09 2.40 -11.85
C GLY A 18 -4.90 3.66 -12.09
N ASN A 19 -4.25 4.80 -11.90
CA ASN A 19 -4.85 6.12 -11.98
C ASN A 19 -5.36 6.52 -13.38
N PRO A 20 -6.33 7.45 -13.46
CA PRO A 20 -6.92 7.88 -14.73
C PRO A 20 -6.06 8.91 -15.49
N SER A 21 -4.76 8.63 -15.67
CA SER A 21 -3.77 9.46 -16.38
C SER A 21 -3.42 10.79 -15.70
N THR A 22 -3.92 11.92 -16.20
CA THR A 22 -3.67 13.26 -15.65
C THR A 22 -4.16 13.36 -14.21
N TRP A 23 -3.41 14.10 -13.41
CA TRP A 23 -3.62 14.32 -11.99
C TRP A 23 -4.63 15.44 -11.72
N ASN A 24 -4.83 16.33 -12.68
CA ASN A 24 -5.89 17.31 -12.63
C ASN A 24 -7.26 16.68 -13.00
N PRO A 25 -8.20 16.56 -12.06
CA PRO A 25 -9.52 15.95 -12.29
C PRO A 25 -10.44 16.77 -13.20
N SER A 26 -10.31 18.10 -13.22
CA SER A 26 -11.21 19.00 -13.95
C SER A 26 -11.13 18.82 -15.47
N GLN A 27 -10.01 18.28 -15.97
CA GLN A 27 -9.83 17.95 -17.38
C GLN A 27 -10.47 16.61 -17.80
N ARG A 28 -10.97 15.82 -16.86
CA ARG A 28 -11.49 14.45 -17.07
C ARG A 28 -12.75 14.18 -16.24
N PRO A 29 -13.86 14.87 -16.53
CA PRO A 29 -15.11 14.70 -15.81
C PRO A 29 -15.69 13.28 -15.98
N GLY A 30 -16.34 12.79 -14.92
CA GLY A 30 -16.99 11.48 -14.88
C GLY A 30 -16.19 10.45 -14.08
N ASP A 31 -16.78 9.27 -13.88
CA ASP A 31 -16.21 8.21 -13.03
C ASP A 31 -14.85 7.68 -13.52
N ASN A 32 -14.46 7.96 -14.76
CA ASN A 32 -13.19 7.53 -15.37
C ASN A 32 -13.00 6.00 -15.40
N LYS A 33 -14.11 5.27 -15.58
CA LYS A 33 -14.09 3.80 -15.59
C LYS A 33 -13.27 3.26 -16.76
N TRP A 34 -12.45 2.23 -16.57
CA TRP A 34 -12.26 1.41 -15.36
C TRP A 34 -10.87 1.63 -14.72
N SER A 35 -10.49 2.89 -14.44
CA SER A 35 -9.36 3.19 -13.53
C SER A 35 -9.70 2.80 -12.09
N MET A 36 -8.69 2.68 -11.22
CA MET A 36 -8.87 2.43 -9.78
C MET A 36 -9.79 1.24 -9.46
N THR A 37 -9.68 0.16 -10.22
CA THR A 37 -10.65 -0.93 -10.24
C THR A 37 -10.00 -2.26 -9.90
N ILE A 38 -10.59 -3.00 -8.96
CA ILE A 38 -10.32 -4.42 -8.74
C ILE A 38 -10.96 -5.20 -9.88
N MET A 39 -10.15 -5.97 -10.60
CA MET A 39 -10.54 -6.76 -11.75
C MET A 39 -10.45 -8.23 -11.42
N ALA A 40 -11.49 -9.02 -11.75
CA ALA A 40 -11.43 -10.47 -11.77
C ALA A 40 -11.69 -10.97 -13.20
N ARG A 41 -10.68 -11.56 -13.83
CA ARG A 41 -10.75 -12.02 -15.23
C ARG A 41 -10.49 -13.50 -15.33
N ASP A 42 -11.21 -14.15 -16.23
CA ASP A 42 -10.92 -15.52 -16.63
C ASP A 42 -9.51 -15.61 -17.24
N ALA A 43 -8.73 -16.60 -16.80
CA ALA A 43 -7.31 -16.71 -17.13
C ALA A 43 -7.06 -17.09 -18.61
N ASP A 44 -8.00 -17.80 -19.23
CA ASP A 44 -7.86 -18.27 -20.62
C ASP A 44 -8.32 -17.22 -21.63
N THR A 45 -9.42 -16.53 -21.32
CA THR A 45 -10.10 -15.63 -22.26
C THR A 45 -9.85 -14.15 -21.98
N GLY A 46 -9.43 -13.79 -20.77
CA GLY A 46 -9.31 -12.41 -20.32
C GLY A 46 -10.65 -11.70 -20.10
N VAL A 47 -11.79 -12.37 -20.22
CA VAL A 47 -13.11 -11.77 -19.96
C VAL A 47 -13.28 -11.51 -18.47
N ALA A 48 -13.71 -10.30 -18.11
CA ALA A 48 -13.97 -9.95 -16.71
C ALA A 48 -15.25 -10.64 -16.22
N LYS A 49 -15.15 -11.37 -15.11
CA LYS A 49 -16.31 -11.98 -14.42
C LYS A 49 -17.01 -10.95 -13.54
N TRP A 50 -16.23 -10.13 -12.83
CA TRP A 50 -16.72 -9.00 -12.04
C TRP A 50 -15.63 -7.93 -11.95
N VAL A 51 -16.05 -6.71 -11.64
CA VAL A 51 -15.19 -5.54 -11.45
C VAL A 51 -15.75 -4.65 -10.33
N TYR A 52 -14.88 -3.99 -9.57
CA TYR A 52 -15.27 -3.03 -8.53
C TYR A 52 -14.33 -1.82 -8.53
N GLN A 53 -14.86 -0.62 -8.79
CA GLN A 53 -14.08 0.62 -8.80
C GLN A 53 -14.04 1.22 -7.38
N MET A 54 -12.84 1.30 -6.81
CA MET A 54 -12.59 1.74 -5.43
C MET A 54 -12.63 3.26 -5.29
N THR A 55 -12.00 3.97 -6.25
CA THR A 55 -11.89 5.43 -6.26
C THR A 55 -12.45 5.98 -7.58
N PRO A 56 -13.79 6.06 -7.74
CA PRO A 56 -14.41 6.69 -8.90
C PRO A 56 -14.01 8.17 -8.98
N HIS A 57 -13.68 8.64 -10.19
CA HIS A 57 -13.21 10.01 -10.41
C HIS A 57 -12.05 10.40 -9.48
N ASP A 58 -10.98 9.60 -9.42
CA ASP A 58 -9.81 9.90 -8.58
C ASP A 58 -9.30 11.34 -8.73
N GLU A 59 -8.93 11.97 -7.63
CA GLU A 59 -8.46 13.36 -7.56
C GLU A 59 -7.06 13.48 -6.94
N TRP A 60 -6.44 12.35 -6.57
CA TRP A 60 -5.29 12.31 -5.66
C TRP A 60 -4.16 11.37 -6.09
N ASP A 61 -4.28 10.68 -7.23
CA ASP A 61 -3.35 9.64 -7.69
C ASP A 61 -3.35 8.38 -6.79
N PHE A 62 -4.53 7.98 -6.30
CA PHE A 62 -4.67 6.75 -5.51
C PHE A 62 -4.73 5.49 -6.39
N ASP A 63 -3.64 5.24 -7.12
CA ASP A 63 -3.43 4.04 -7.93
C ASP A 63 -3.90 2.74 -7.26
N GLY A 64 -4.95 2.15 -7.82
CA GLY A 64 -5.62 0.97 -7.32
C GLY A 64 -4.89 -0.36 -7.51
N ILE A 65 -3.56 -0.36 -7.53
CA ILE A 65 -2.71 -1.45 -8.06
C ILE A 65 -2.20 -2.44 -7.02
N ASN A 66 -2.46 -2.20 -5.74
CA ASN A 66 -1.92 -3.03 -4.67
C ASN A 66 -2.43 -4.48 -4.80
N GLU A 67 -1.74 -5.40 -4.14
CA GLU A 67 -2.00 -6.83 -4.22
C GLU A 67 -3.43 -7.23 -3.81
N MET A 68 -3.88 -8.35 -4.36
CA MET A 68 -5.20 -8.94 -4.14
C MET A 68 -5.02 -10.25 -3.36
N ILE A 69 -5.02 -10.20 -2.03
CA ILE A 69 -4.68 -11.35 -1.20
C ILE A 69 -5.90 -12.26 -1.07
N LEU A 70 -5.80 -13.47 -1.61
CA LEU A 70 -6.87 -14.47 -1.53
C LEU A 70 -6.75 -15.22 -0.21
N ALA A 71 -7.81 -15.19 0.59
CA ALA A 71 -7.82 -15.79 1.92
C ALA A 71 -9.18 -16.42 2.25
N ASP A 72 -9.15 -17.36 3.19
CA ASP A 72 -10.35 -17.96 3.76
C ASP A 72 -10.44 -17.53 5.22
N ILE A 73 -11.38 -16.61 5.50
CA ILE A 73 -11.57 -15.96 6.80
C ILE A 73 -13.06 -15.92 7.16
N ASP A 74 -13.35 -15.63 8.42
CA ASP A 74 -14.71 -15.37 8.86
C ASP A 74 -15.09 -13.89 8.63
N VAL A 75 -16.24 -13.64 8.02
CA VAL A 75 -16.82 -12.31 7.85
C VAL A 75 -18.25 -12.34 8.36
N GLY A 76 -18.58 -11.52 9.36
CA GLY A 76 -19.89 -11.56 10.00
C GLY A 76 -20.22 -12.93 10.65
N GLY A 77 -19.20 -13.65 11.13
CA GLY A 77 -19.34 -14.99 11.72
C GLY A 77 -19.61 -16.11 10.71
N GLN A 78 -19.45 -15.85 9.41
CA GLN A 78 -19.58 -16.85 8.34
C GLN A 78 -18.24 -17.04 7.62
N PRO A 79 -17.82 -18.28 7.35
CA PRO A 79 -16.61 -18.53 6.56
C PRO A 79 -16.82 -18.05 5.12
N ARG A 80 -15.89 -17.24 4.63
CA ARG A 80 -15.93 -16.67 3.27
C ARG A 80 -14.60 -16.89 2.56
N LYS A 81 -14.72 -17.19 1.26
CA LYS A 81 -13.62 -17.15 0.30
C LYS A 81 -13.44 -15.71 -0.16
N VAL A 82 -12.50 -14.99 0.44
CA VAL A 82 -12.33 -13.55 0.22
C VAL A 82 -11.13 -13.22 -0.65
N LEU A 83 -11.17 -12.00 -1.17
CA LEU A 83 -10.05 -11.20 -1.64
C LEU A 83 -9.96 -9.99 -0.70
N THR A 84 -8.79 -9.80 -0.08
CA THR A 84 -8.49 -8.63 0.75
C THR A 84 -7.48 -7.75 0.02
N HIS A 85 -7.74 -6.46 -0.02
CA HIS A 85 -6.94 -5.46 -0.72
C HIS A 85 -6.74 -4.21 0.14
N PHE A 86 -5.52 -3.72 0.23
CA PHE A 86 -5.14 -2.52 0.98
C PHE A 86 -4.79 -1.42 -0.01
N ASP A 87 -5.76 -0.56 -0.33
CA ASP A 87 -5.63 0.43 -1.39
C ASP A 87 -4.86 1.66 -0.94
N ARG A 88 -4.20 2.33 -1.89
CA ARG A 88 -3.56 3.63 -1.65
C ARG A 88 -4.47 4.63 -0.97
N ASN A 89 -5.76 4.63 -1.29
CA ASN A 89 -6.72 5.58 -0.73
C ASN A 89 -6.94 5.42 0.79
N GLY A 90 -6.33 4.43 1.44
CA GLY A 90 -6.38 4.26 2.88
C GLY A 90 -7.56 3.42 3.38
N PHE A 91 -8.37 2.88 2.47
CA PHE A 91 -9.37 1.86 2.77
C PHE A 91 -8.82 0.46 2.47
N ALA A 92 -9.06 -0.45 3.41
CA ALA A 92 -8.90 -1.87 3.21
C ALA A 92 -10.26 -2.46 2.81
N TYR A 93 -10.26 -3.17 1.68
CA TYR A 93 -11.41 -3.76 1.06
C TYR A 93 -11.37 -5.28 1.22
N THR A 94 -12.44 -5.87 1.73
CA THR A 94 -12.67 -7.32 1.74
C THR A 94 -13.85 -7.62 0.84
N LEU A 95 -13.62 -8.39 -0.22
CA LEU A 95 -14.63 -8.78 -1.19
C LEU A 95 -14.78 -10.31 -1.23
N ASP A 96 -15.97 -10.80 -1.60
CA ASP A 96 -16.11 -12.18 -2.03
C ASP A 96 -15.41 -12.38 -3.37
N ARG A 97 -14.38 -13.23 -3.42
CA ARG A 97 -13.55 -13.36 -4.63
C ARG A 97 -14.29 -14.00 -5.81
N ALA A 98 -15.37 -14.75 -5.56
CA ALA A 98 -16.12 -15.40 -6.62
C ALA A 98 -17.13 -14.47 -7.29
N THR A 99 -17.74 -13.56 -6.52
CA THR A 99 -18.87 -12.72 -6.97
C THR A 99 -18.55 -11.24 -7.11
N GLY A 100 -17.50 -10.74 -6.44
CA GLY A 100 -17.18 -9.32 -6.35
C GLY A 100 -18.04 -8.56 -5.34
N GLU A 101 -18.80 -9.26 -4.48
CA GLU A 101 -19.59 -8.63 -3.42
C GLU A 101 -18.67 -7.92 -2.41
N LEU A 102 -18.89 -6.63 -2.18
CA LEU A 102 -18.18 -5.87 -1.16
C LEU A 102 -18.70 -6.21 0.24
N LEU A 103 -17.81 -6.76 1.08
CA LEU A 103 -18.16 -7.26 2.42
C LEU A 103 -17.71 -6.30 3.53
N VAL A 104 -16.50 -5.75 3.42
CA VAL A 104 -15.91 -4.79 4.36
C VAL A 104 -15.15 -3.73 3.58
N ALA A 105 -15.29 -2.47 3.98
CA ALA A 105 -14.50 -1.36 3.48
C ALA A 105 -14.24 -0.39 4.63
N LYS A 106 -13.06 -0.45 5.24
CA LYS A 106 -12.70 0.33 6.44
C LYS A 106 -11.33 0.95 6.32
N LYS A 107 -11.14 2.10 6.96
CA LYS A 107 -9.85 2.79 6.99
C LYS A 107 -8.83 1.95 7.77
N TYR A 108 -7.66 1.73 7.19
CA TYR A 108 -6.54 1.05 7.86
C TYR A 108 -5.42 2.01 8.29
N ASP A 109 -5.73 3.30 8.28
CA ASP A 109 -5.02 4.37 8.97
C ASP A 109 -6.04 5.40 9.48
N PRO A 110 -6.04 5.73 10.78
CA PRO A 110 -6.98 6.70 11.34
C PRO A 110 -6.83 8.13 10.81
N ALA A 111 -5.69 8.49 10.21
CA ALA A 111 -5.46 9.81 9.64
C ALA A 111 -6.20 10.06 8.32
N VAL A 112 -6.69 9.00 7.65
CA VAL A 112 -7.37 9.10 6.35
C VAL A 112 -8.59 10.03 6.44
N ASN A 113 -8.59 11.10 5.66
CA ASN A 113 -9.58 12.18 5.76
C ASN A 113 -10.26 12.57 4.44
N TRP A 114 -9.75 12.15 3.28
CA TRP A 114 -10.28 12.52 1.96
C TRP A 114 -11.74 12.05 1.74
N ALA A 115 -12.13 10.95 2.38
CA ALA A 115 -13.49 10.44 2.40
C ALA A 115 -13.91 10.06 3.83
N THR A 116 -15.20 10.20 4.14
CA THR A 116 -15.73 9.82 5.47
C THR A 116 -15.80 8.30 5.62
N GLU A 117 -16.41 7.63 4.64
CA GLU A 117 -16.60 6.18 4.59
C GLU A 117 -16.81 5.70 3.15
N VAL A 118 -16.85 4.38 2.96
CA VAL A 118 -17.43 3.75 1.77
C VAL A 118 -18.85 3.31 2.12
N VAL A 119 -19.84 3.69 1.32
CA VAL A 119 -21.26 3.39 1.62
C VAL A 119 -21.53 1.90 1.47
N MET A 120 -21.93 1.25 2.57
CA MET A 120 -22.18 -0.19 2.62
C MET A 120 -23.66 -0.59 2.53
N ASP A 121 -24.60 0.36 2.59
CA ASP A 121 -26.02 0.08 2.41
C ASP A 121 -26.32 -0.25 0.94
N LYS A 122 -26.69 -1.51 0.67
CA LYS A 122 -27.01 -2.03 -0.66
C LYS A 122 -28.23 -1.36 -1.30
N ASN A 123 -29.07 -0.69 -0.53
CA ASN A 123 -30.23 0.04 -1.05
C ASN A 123 -29.90 1.50 -1.42
N SER A 124 -28.70 1.98 -1.08
CA SER A 124 -28.26 3.33 -1.43
C SER A 124 -27.81 3.40 -2.89
N GLU A 125 -28.16 4.47 -3.59
CA GLU A 125 -27.62 4.78 -4.93
C GLU A 125 -26.09 5.03 -4.90
N GLN A 126 -25.54 5.30 -3.72
CA GLN A 126 -24.10 5.47 -3.49
C GLN A 126 -23.41 4.19 -3.03
N TYR A 127 -24.10 3.04 -3.01
CA TYR A 127 -23.51 1.76 -2.56
C TYR A 127 -22.16 1.49 -3.23
N GLY A 128 -21.17 1.16 -2.40
CA GLY A 128 -19.80 0.87 -2.82
C GLY A 128 -18.96 2.11 -3.16
N ARG A 129 -19.48 3.34 -3.03
CA ARG A 129 -18.75 4.58 -3.34
C ARG A 129 -18.21 5.26 -2.08
N PRO A 130 -16.96 5.75 -2.09
CA PRO A 130 -16.44 6.64 -1.05
C PRO A 130 -17.21 7.95 -1.00
N GLN A 131 -17.48 8.46 0.20
CA GLN A 131 -18.10 9.77 0.42
C GLN A 131 -17.02 10.84 0.55
N VAL A 132 -16.68 11.47 -0.58
CA VAL A 132 -15.63 12.48 -0.70
C VAL A 132 -15.93 13.69 0.19
N VAL A 133 -14.94 14.13 0.95
CA VAL A 133 -15.01 15.31 1.81
C VAL A 133 -14.61 16.54 1.00
N ALA A 134 -15.54 17.48 0.83
CA ALA A 134 -15.34 18.69 0.00
C ALA A 134 -14.05 19.46 0.33
N GLN A 135 -13.70 19.58 1.61
CA GLN A 135 -12.47 20.27 2.05
C GLN A 135 -11.19 19.67 1.44
N TYR A 136 -11.16 18.35 1.22
CA TYR A 136 -9.98 17.61 0.77
C TYR A 136 -10.09 17.17 -0.70
N SER A 137 -11.12 17.62 -1.42
CA SER A 137 -11.36 17.34 -2.84
C SER A 137 -10.64 18.37 -3.70
N THR A 138 -9.71 17.91 -4.53
CA THR A 138 -8.93 18.80 -5.42
C THR A 138 -9.80 19.30 -6.57
N GLU A 139 -10.80 18.54 -7.02
CA GLU A 139 -11.79 18.98 -8.01
C GLU A 139 -12.71 20.08 -7.45
N GLN A 140 -13.24 19.89 -6.24
CA GLN A 140 -14.18 20.87 -5.66
C GLN A 140 -13.50 22.17 -5.26
N ASN A 141 -12.23 22.12 -4.84
CA ASN A 141 -11.42 23.30 -4.58
C ASN A 141 -11.02 24.02 -5.89
N GLY A 142 -10.83 23.27 -6.97
CA GLY A 142 -10.65 23.77 -8.34
C GLY A 142 -9.20 23.78 -8.82
N GLU A 143 -9.04 23.93 -10.13
CA GLU A 143 -7.73 24.13 -10.79
C GLU A 143 -7.01 25.37 -10.22
N ASP A 144 -5.69 25.28 -10.12
CA ASP A 144 -4.77 26.31 -9.61
C ASP A 144 -5.06 26.75 -8.15
N VAL A 145 -5.70 25.86 -7.37
CA VAL A 145 -5.95 26.04 -5.93
C VAL A 145 -5.26 24.93 -5.14
N ASN A 146 -4.40 25.35 -4.20
CA ASN A 146 -3.70 24.40 -3.33
C ASN A 146 -4.65 23.85 -2.24
N SER A 147 -4.99 22.57 -2.37
CA SER A 147 -5.79 21.80 -1.41
C SER A 147 -4.87 21.22 -0.35
N THR A 148 -5.03 21.63 0.91
CA THR A 148 -4.07 21.32 1.98
C THR A 148 -4.55 20.27 2.96
N GLY A 149 -3.62 19.53 3.54
CA GLY A 149 -3.91 18.59 4.63
C GLY A 149 -4.61 17.30 4.19
N ILE A 150 -4.44 16.88 2.94
CA ILE A 150 -5.05 15.65 2.41
C ILE A 150 -4.30 14.43 2.94
N CYS A 151 -5.01 13.48 3.53
CA CYS A 151 -4.49 12.23 4.03
C CYS A 151 -5.28 11.04 3.43
N PRO A 152 -4.62 10.07 2.80
CA PRO A 152 -3.16 9.98 2.61
C PRO A 152 -2.63 10.92 1.50
N ALA A 153 -1.31 11.03 1.42
CA ALA A 153 -0.62 11.61 0.26
C ALA A 153 -0.81 10.76 -1.00
N ALA A 154 -0.42 11.26 -2.18
CA ALA A 154 -0.52 10.55 -3.47
C ALA A 154 0.17 9.18 -3.47
N LEU A 155 1.21 9.01 -2.65
CA LEU A 155 1.86 7.72 -2.43
C LEU A 155 1.03 6.70 -1.62
N GLY A 156 -0.15 7.12 -1.16
CA GLY A 156 -1.15 6.34 -0.45
C GLY A 156 -0.79 5.98 0.99
N THR A 157 -1.75 5.42 1.72
CA THR A 157 -1.49 4.77 3.02
C THR A 157 -0.64 3.51 2.83
N LYS A 158 -0.56 2.96 1.62
CA LYS A 158 0.35 1.87 1.24
C LYS A 158 0.59 1.92 -0.27
N ASP A 159 1.83 1.75 -0.68
CA ASP A 159 2.24 1.77 -2.09
C ASP A 159 2.48 0.31 -2.56
N GLN A 160 3.45 0.08 -3.43
CA GLN A 160 3.78 -1.22 -4.02
C GLN A 160 4.06 -2.33 -3.01
N GLN A 161 4.47 -2.02 -1.77
CA GLN A 161 4.92 -3.02 -0.81
C GLN A 161 3.82 -4.03 -0.46
N PRO A 162 3.97 -5.34 -0.72
CA PRO A 162 2.91 -6.30 -0.44
C PRO A 162 2.76 -6.60 1.05
N ALA A 163 1.51 -6.71 1.51
CA ALA A 163 1.17 -7.24 2.82
C ALA A 163 1.29 -8.78 2.83
N ALA A 164 1.41 -9.34 4.04
CA ALA A 164 1.42 -10.79 4.27
C ALA A 164 0.14 -11.24 4.98
N TYR A 165 -0.22 -12.51 4.84
CA TYR A 165 -1.35 -13.13 5.55
C TYR A 165 -0.87 -14.39 6.29
N SER A 166 -1.35 -14.60 7.51
CA SER A 166 -1.13 -15.85 8.25
C SER A 166 -2.44 -16.63 8.38
N PRO A 167 -2.53 -17.86 7.85
CA PRO A 167 -3.72 -18.70 8.03
C PRO A 167 -3.89 -19.19 9.48
N LYS A 168 -2.85 -19.11 10.33
CA LYS A 168 -2.91 -19.48 11.75
C LYS A 168 -3.63 -18.41 12.58
N THR A 169 -3.23 -17.14 12.42
CA THR A 169 -3.80 -16.02 13.17
C THR A 169 -5.02 -15.41 12.48
N LYS A 170 -5.20 -15.69 11.17
CA LYS A 170 -6.19 -15.05 10.29
C LYS A 170 -6.01 -13.53 10.13
N LEU A 171 -4.83 -13.02 10.50
CA LEU A 171 -4.48 -11.60 10.40
C LEU A 171 -3.66 -11.32 9.13
N PHE A 172 -3.77 -10.07 8.68
CA PHE A 172 -2.97 -9.48 7.62
C PHE A 172 -1.93 -8.55 8.23
N TYR A 173 -0.68 -8.64 7.79
CA TYR A 173 0.42 -7.82 8.26
C TYR A 173 0.81 -6.83 7.19
N VAL A 174 0.51 -5.56 7.44
CA VAL A 174 0.46 -4.52 6.41
C VAL A 174 1.54 -3.47 6.69
N PRO A 175 2.55 -3.36 5.80
CA PRO A 175 3.51 -2.27 5.85
C PRO A 175 2.89 -0.99 5.29
N THR A 176 2.65 0.01 6.14
CA THR A 176 1.93 1.23 5.79
C THR A 176 2.81 2.48 5.82
N ASN A 177 2.31 3.50 5.14
CA ASN A 177 2.77 4.88 5.11
C ASN A 177 1.85 5.71 6.02
N HIS A 178 2.37 6.78 6.59
CA HIS A 178 1.65 7.72 7.45
C HIS A 178 2.02 9.15 7.03
N VAL A 179 1.69 9.47 5.78
CA VAL A 179 2.11 10.70 5.08
C VAL A 179 0.86 11.37 4.52
N CYS A 180 0.79 12.70 4.65
CA CYS A 180 -0.24 13.56 4.08
C CYS A 180 0.37 14.52 3.06
N MET A 181 -0.46 15.25 2.34
CA MET A 181 -0.02 16.15 1.27
C MET A 181 -0.80 17.45 1.19
N ASP A 182 -0.14 18.43 0.59
CA ASP A 182 -0.77 19.55 -0.10
C ASP A 182 -0.72 19.28 -1.61
N TYR A 183 -1.78 19.67 -2.33
CA TYR A 183 -2.00 19.32 -3.73
C TYR A 183 -2.60 20.48 -4.52
N GLU A 184 -1.89 20.93 -5.56
CA GLU A 184 -2.35 21.98 -6.47
C GLU A 184 -2.44 21.42 -7.90
N PRO A 185 -3.65 21.12 -8.41
CA PRO A 185 -3.82 20.67 -9.79
C PRO A 185 -3.72 21.85 -10.75
N PHE A 186 -3.11 21.65 -11.92
CA PHE A 186 -3.06 22.67 -12.98
C PHE A 186 -3.31 22.02 -14.34
N ARG A 187 -3.74 22.83 -15.30
CA ARG A 187 -4.04 22.33 -16.64
C ARG A 187 -2.77 21.94 -17.39
N VAL A 188 -2.80 20.78 -18.07
CA VAL A 188 -1.64 20.26 -18.81
C VAL A 188 -2.07 19.74 -20.19
N ALA A 189 -1.26 19.97 -21.22
CA ALA A 189 -1.52 19.43 -22.55
C ALA A 189 -0.85 18.06 -22.74
N TYR A 190 -1.56 17.13 -23.37
CA TYR A 190 -0.99 15.83 -23.70
C TYR A 190 0.02 15.96 -24.84
N THR A 191 1.22 15.43 -24.64
CA THR A 191 2.23 15.23 -25.69
C THR A 191 2.82 13.83 -25.53
N ALA A 192 2.73 13.01 -26.59
CA ALA A 192 3.23 11.64 -26.55
C ALA A 192 4.73 11.60 -26.18
N GLY A 193 5.09 10.75 -25.21
CA GLY A 193 6.45 10.61 -24.70
C GLY A 193 6.86 11.66 -23.65
N GLN A 194 6.00 12.62 -23.31
CA GLN A 194 6.22 13.59 -22.23
C GLN A 194 5.36 13.26 -21.01
N PRO A 195 5.77 13.67 -19.79
CA PRO A 195 4.94 13.53 -18.60
C PRO A 195 3.59 14.25 -18.75
N TYR A 196 2.51 13.57 -18.39
CA TYR A 196 1.14 14.10 -18.42
C TYR A 196 0.55 14.07 -17.01
N VAL A 197 1.17 14.86 -16.12
CA VAL A 197 0.81 14.93 -14.69
C VAL A 197 -0.23 16.03 -14.47
N GLY A 198 0.16 17.31 -14.39
CA GLY A 198 -0.78 18.39 -14.12
C GLY A 198 -1.09 18.62 -12.65
N ALA A 199 -0.10 18.43 -11.77
CA ALA A 199 -0.21 18.76 -10.35
C ALA A 199 1.17 19.05 -9.74
N THR A 200 1.19 19.91 -8.73
CA THR A 200 2.34 20.13 -7.83
C THR A 200 1.96 19.68 -6.43
N LEU A 201 2.88 19.02 -5.74
CA LEU A 201 2.62 18.42 -4.43
C LEU A 201 3.75 18.71 -3.45
N SER A 202 3.39 18.75 -2.18
CA SER A 202 4.31 18.70 -1.05
C SER A 202 3.83 17.62 -0.07
N MET A 203 4.75 16.78 0.42
CA MET A 203 4.42 15.69 1.33
C MET A 203 5.06 15.89 2.70
N TYR A 204 4.35 15.47 3.75
CA TYR A 204 4.81 15.60 5.14
C TYR A 204 4.20 14.51 6.03
N PRO A 205 4.81 14.21 7.19
CA PRO A 205 4.24 13.24 8.14
C PRO A 205 2.82 13.60 8.55
N ALA A 206 1.97 12.60 8.78
CA ALA A 206 0.60 12.85 9.22
C ALA A 206 0.59 13.66 10.54
N PRO A 207 -0.25 14.71 10.63
CA PRO A 207 -0.27 15.58 11.79
C PRO A 207 -0.87 14.89 13.02
N ASN A 208 -0.55 15.39 14.22
CA ASN A 208 -1.11 14.92 15.50
C ASN A 208 -0.88 13.42 15.80
N SER A 209 0.19 12.84 15.25
CA SER A 209 0.62 11.47 15.49
C SER A 209 2.02 11.44 16.13
N HIS A 210 2.71 10.30 16.08
CA HIS A 210 4.05 10.09 16.64
C HIS A 210 5.18 10.78 15.84
N GLY A 211 4.86 11.58 14.81
CA GLY A 211 5.82 12.31 13.98
C GLY A 211 6.62 11.46 12.99
N GLY A 212 6.38 10.15 12.95
CA GLY A 212 6.93 9.23 11.95
C GLY A 212 6.05 9.15 10.71
N MET A 213 6.60 8.59 9.63
CA MET A 213 5.95 8.50 8.31
C MET A 213 5.49 7.08 7.95
N GLY A 214 5.54 6.13 8.88
CA GLY A 214 5.12 4.76 8.62
C GLY A 214 4.54 4.08 9.85
N ASN A 215 3.77 3.04 9.60
CA ASN A 215 3.37 2.06 10.60
C ASN A 215 3.51 0.66 10.02
N PHE A 216 3.81 -0.33 10.87
CA PHE A 216 3.62 -1.74 10.55
C PHE A 216 2.44 -2.25 11.38
N ILE A 217 1.36 -2.67 10.73
CA ILE A 217 0.11 -3.01 11.41
C ILE A 217 -0.27 -4.47 11.24
N ALA A 218 -1.06 -5.00 12.17
CA ALA A 218 -1.90 -6.16 11.91
C ALA A 218 -3.35 -5.75 11.72
N TRP A 219 -4.02 -6.39 10.77
CA TRP A 219 -5.39 -6.10 10.35
C TRP A 219 -6.27 -7.35 10.37
N ASP A 220 -7.45 -7.22 10.98
CA ASP A 220 -8.54 -8.20 10.90
C ASP A 220 -9.48 -7.78 9.75
N ALA A 221 -9.38 -8.48 8.62
CA ALA A 221 -10.15 -8.16 7.41
C ALA A 221 -11.63 -8.57 7.50
N GLY A 222 -11.99 -9.41 8.47
CA GLY A 222 -13.38 -9.81 8.70
C GLY A 222 -14.16 -8.77 9.49
N LYS A 223 -13.47 -8.02 10.37
CA LYS A 223 -14.04 -6.92 11.17
C LYS A 223 -13.76 -5.54 10.58
N GLY A 224 -12.65 -5.40 9.87
CA GLY A 224 -12.18 -4.13 9.35
C GLY A 224 -11.51 -3.28 10.42
N GLU A 225 -10.62 -3.88 11.21
CA GLU A 225 -9.99 -3.25 12.39
C GLU A 225 -8.48 -3.51 12.46
N ILE A 226 -7.75 -2.51 12.96
CA ILE A 226 -6.33 -2.63 13.30
C ILE A 226 -6.23 -3.36 14.65
N VAL A 227 -5.51 -4.49 14.70
CA VAL A 227 -5.31 -5.29 15.93
C VAL A 227 -4.15 -4.73 16.76
N TRP A 228 -3.06 -4.38 16.09
CA TRP A 228 -1.92 -3.68 16.68
C TRP A 228 -1.22 -2.84 15.61
N SER A 229 -0.47 -1.82 16.03
CA SER A 229 0.27 -0.91 15.15
C SER A 229 1.62 -0.56 15.77
N LEU A 230 2.69 -0.71 14.99
CA LEU A 230 4.05 -0.36 15.36
C LEU A 230 4.48 0.89 14.60
N PRO A 231 4.74 2.02 15.28
CA PRO A 231 5.18 3.24 14.59
C PRO A 231 6.60 3.08 14.04
N GLU A 232 6.82 3.59 12.83
CA GLU A 232 8.12 3.64 12.18
C GLU A 232 8.49 5.08 11.81
N GLN A 233 9.79 5.38 11.87
CA GLN A 233 10.30 6.72 11.59
C GLN A 233 10.01 7.14 10.15
N PHE A 234 10.29 6.25 9.21
CA PHE A 234 9.98 6.40 7.79
C PHE A 234 8.88 5.41 7.39
N SER A 235 8.27 5.62 6.22
CA SER A 235 7.30 4.68 5.67
C SER A 235 7.84 3.26 5.56
N VAL A 236 6.99 2.25 5.74
CA VAL A 236 7.41 0.85 5.57
C VAL A 236 7.20 0.47 4.12
N TRP A 237 8.27 0.49 3.32
CA TRP A 237 8.20 0.34 1.86
C TRP A 237 8.62 -1.04 1.34
N SER A 238 8.83 -1.98 2.24
CA SER A 238 9.22 -3.36 1.92
C SER A 238 8.00 -4.29 2.01
N GLY A 239 8.01 -5.35 1.20
CA GLY A 239 7.03 -6.41 1.36
C GLY A 239 7.25 -7.21 2.65
N ALA A 240 6.15 -7.53 3.33
CA ALA A 240 6.16 -8.36 4.53
C ALA A 240 6.19 -9.85 4.21
N LEU A 241 6.69 -10.66 5.16
CA LEU A 241 6.68 -12.12 5.08
C LEU A 241 6.25 -12.73 6.42
N ALA A 242 5.09 -13.37 6.47
CA ALA A 242 4.65 -14.16 7.61
C ALA A 242 5.09 -15.63 7.47
N THR A 243 5.50 -16.27 8.57
CA THR A 243 5.96 -17.67 8.57
C THR A 243 5.17 -18.51 9.58
N ALA A 244 5.23 -19.84 9.45
CA ALA A 244 4.56 -20.76 10.36
C ALA A 244 5.13 -20.76 11.79
N GLY A 245 6.32 -20.18 11.98
CA GLY A 245 6.99 -20.00 13.27
C GLY A 245 6.48 -18.82 14.09
N ASP A 246 5.31 -18.25 13.73
CA ASP A 246 4.66 -17.13 14.44
C ASP A 246 5.46 -15.81 14.40
N ILE A 247 6.31 -15.67 13.39
CA ILE A 247 7.15 -14.49 13.14
C ILE A 247 6.79 -13.87 11.80
N VAL A 248 6.75 -12.53 11.76
CA VAL A 248 6.57 -11.72 10.56
C VAL A 248 7.78 -10.83 10.32
N PHE A 249 8.35 -10.89 9.12
CA PHE A 249 9.49 -10.07 8.73
C PHE A 249 9.05 -8.89 7.86
N TYR A 250 9.76 -7.77 8.02
CA TYR A 250 9.68 -6.62 7.12
C TYR A 250 10.98 -5.80 7.20
N GLY A 251 11.22 -4.98 6.20
CA GLY A 251 12.34 -4.05 6.12
C GLY A 251 11.94 -2.59 6.26
N THR A 252 12.81 -1.77 6.85
CA THR A 252 12.62 -0.31 6.96
C THR A 252 13.47 0.47 5.95
N LEU A 253 13.08 1.72 5.68
CA LEU A 253 13.79 2.58 4.72
C LEU A 253 15.18 2.99 5.19
N GLU A 254 15.42 3.08 6.50
CA GLU A 254 16.77 3.23 7.05
C GLU A 254 17.60 1.93 7.01
N GLY A 255 17.03 0.83 6.52
CA GLY A 255 17.74 -0.42 6.25
C GLY A 255 17.83 -1.34 7.46
N TYR A 256 16.77 -1.46 8.25
CA TYR A 256 16.66 -2.55 9.22
C TYR A 256 15.78 -3.66 8.67
N LEU A 257 16.29 -4.89 8.63
CA LEU A 257 15.42 -6.07 8.61
C LEU A 257 14.93 -6.31 10.03
N LYS A 258 13.62 -6.28 10.22
CA LYS A 258 12.95 -6.54 11.50
C LYS A 258 12.17 -7.85 11.43
N ALA A 259 12.02 -8.50 12.58
CA ALA A 259 11.11 -9.61 12.76
C ALA A 259 10.26 -9.34 14.00
N VAL A 260 8.94 -9.51 13.90
CA VAL A 260 7.98 -9.26 14.98
C VAL A 260 7.12 -10.48 15.26
N ASP A 261 6.64 -10.60 16.50
CA ASP A 261 5.66 -11.60 16.87
C ASP A 261 4.34 -11.39 16.11
N SER A 262 3.82 -12.46 15.53
CA SER A 262 2.62 -12.44 14.68
C SER A 262 1.32 -12.08 15.40
N THR A 263 1.28 -12.16 16.73
CA THR A 263 0.09 -11.90 17.56
C THR A 263 0.24 -10.60 18.34
N THR A 264 1.40 -10.33 18.93
CA THR A 264 1.61 -9.16 19.80
C THR A 264 2.24 -7.97 19.09
N GLY A 265 2.94 -8.18 17.98
CA GLY A 265 3.74 -7.16 17.31
C GLY A 265 5.07 -6.84 18.01
N GLU A 266 5.47 -7.61 19.03
CA GLU A 266 6.74 -7.40 19.73
C GLU A 266 7.93 -7.57 18.76
N GLU A 267 8.88 -6.63 18.75
CA GLU A 267 10.12 -6.74 17.96
C GLU A 267 11.04 -7.82 18.57
N LEU A 268 11.25 -8.91 17.82
CA LEU A 268 12.05 -10.07 18.23
C LEU A 268 13.47 -10.03 17.65
N TYR A 269 13.64 -9.36 16.50
CA TYR A 269 14.91 -9.29 15.80
C TYR A 269 15.04 -7.97 15.03
N LYS A 270 16.25 -7.43 14.98
CA LYS A 270 16.59 -6.25 14.19
C LYS A 270 18.04 -6.30 13.73
N PHE A 271 18.26 -6.16 12.42
CA PHE A 271 19.60 -6.13 11.83
C PHE A 271 19.74 -5.02 10.79
N LYS A 272 20.84 -4.28 10.84
CA LYS A 272 21.13 -3.19 9.89
C LYS A 272 21.69 -3.76 8.58
N THR A 273 20.89 -3.74 7.52
CA THR A 273 21.36 -3.98 6.15
C THR A 273 22.14 -2.76 5.61
N PRO A 274 22.97 -2.95 4.58
CA PRO A 274 23.85 -1.90 4.06
C PRO A 274 23.13 -0.70 3.42
N SER A 275 21.89 -0.90 2.95
CA SER A 275 21.03 0.16 2.41
C SER A 275 19.58 -0.04 2.86
N GLY A 276 18.70 0.92 2.53
CA GLY A 276 17.27 0.88 2.79
C GLY A 276 16.59 -0.26 2.06
N ILE A 277 15.51 -0.79 2.64
CA ILE A 277 14.82 -1.95 2.08
C ILE A 277 13.48 -1.49 1.48
N ILE A 278 13.36 -1.62 0.15
CA ILE A 278 12.11 -1.45 -0.60
C ILE A 278 11.63 -2.77 -1.23
N ALA A 279 12.44 -3.82 -1.13
CA ALA A 279 12.16 -5.15 -1.67
C ALA A 279 11.41 -6.01 -0.66
N ASN A 280 10.85 -7.12 -1.13
CA ASN A 280 10.13 -8.08 -0.30
C ASN A 280 11.12 -8.98 0.44
N VAL A 281 10.80 -9.30 1.69
CA VAL A 281 11.50 -10.38 2.40
C VAL A 281 11.02 -11.73 1.84
N MET A 282 11.95 -12.67 1.67
CA MET A 282 11.64 -14.04 1.24
C MET A 282 12.23 -15.07 2.23
N THR A 283 11.81 -16.32 2.12
CA THR A 283 12.45 -17.46 2.81
C THR A 283 12.52 -18.67 1.88
N TYR A 284 13.55 -19.50 2.06
CA TYR A 284 13.71 -20.79 1.38
C TYR A 284 14.45 -21.78 2.27
N GLU A 285 14.47 -23.05 1.89
CA GLU A 285 15.23 -24.10 2.56
C GLU A 285 16.23 -24.73 1.59
N THR A 286 17.45 -24.98 2.05
CA THR A 286 18.42 -25.83 1.36
C THR A 286 19.15 -26.69 2.38
N ASP A 287 19.37 -27.96 2.06
CA ASP A 287 20.04 -28.94 2.94
C ASP A 287 19.45 -29.02 4.37
N GLY A 288 18.12 -28.90 4.49
CA GLY A 288 17.39 -28.94 5.76
C GLY A 288 17.57 -27.70 6.64
N GLN A 289 18.21 -26.64 6.13
CA GLN A 289 18.38 -25.37 6.81
C GLN A 289 17.51 -24.30 6.15
N GLN A 290 16.69 -23.62 6.95
CA GLN A 290 15.91 -22.47 6.51
C GLN A 290 16.77 -21.21 6.46
N TYR A 291 16.59 -20.42 5.40
CA TYR A 291 17.21 -19.12 5.17
C TYR A 291 16.14 -18.05 4.96
N VAL A 292 16.43 -16.83 5.42
CA VAL A 292 15.64 -15.62 5.14
C VAL A 292 16.51 -14.66 4.36
N GLY A 293 15.96 -14.05 3.31
CA GLY A 293 16.72 -13.23 2.37
C GLY A 293 16.00 -11.92 2.09
N VAL A 294 16.77 -10.84 1.92
CA VAL A 294 16.21 -9.53 1.58
C VAL A 294 17.21 -8.71 0.76
N LEU A 295 16.72 -8.05 -0.28
CA LEU A 295 17.50 -7.08 -1.07
C LEU A 295 17.49 -5.72 -0.37
N SER A 296 18.67 -5.10 -0.30
CA SER A 296 18.87 -3.76 0.21
C SER A 296 19.43 -2.86 -0.89
N GLY A 297 18.83 -1.68 -1.01
CA GLY A 297 19.06 -0.72 -2.08
C GLY A 297 17.91 0.29 -2.08
N ILE A 298 18.10 1.41 -1.38
CA ILE A 298 17.07 2.45 -1.30
C ILE A 298 16.76 3.02 -2.69
N GLY A 299 15.49 3.29 -2.95
CA GLY A 299 14.99 3.75 -4.24
C GLY A 299 13.47 3.84 -4.22
N GLY A 300 12.84 3.55 -5.35
CA GLY A 300 11.40 3.78 -5.51
C GLY A 300 11.04 5.25 -5.31
N TRP A 301 9.77 5.53 -5.03
CA TRP A 301 9.31 6.90 -4.85
C TRP A 301 9.79 7.51 -3.51
N ALA A 302 9.70 6.76 -2.40
CA ALA A 302 10.18 7.20 -1.09
C ALA A 302 11.69 7.53 -1.05
N GLY A 303 12.50 6.85 -1.88
CA GLY A 303 13.93 7.09 -2.01
C GLY A 303 14.34 7.96 -3.19
N ILE A 304 13.40 8.58 -3.92
CA ILE A 304 13.71 9.21 -5.23
C ILE A 304 14.72 10.35 -5.12
N GLY A 305 14.72 11.11 -4.02
CA GLY A 305 15.72 12.16 -3.76
C GLY A 305 17.15 11.62 -3.77
N LEU A 306 17.38 10.47 -3.15
CA LEU A 306 18.68 9.78 -3.16
C LEU A 306 18.98 9.15 -4.51
N ALA A 307 18.00 8.46 -5.11
CA ALA A 307 18.20 7.68 -6.33
C ALA A 307 18.44 8.54 -7.57
N ALA A 308 17.76 9.68 -7.68
CA ALA A 308 17.87 10.60 -8.81
C ALA A 308 18.73 11.85 -8.50
N GLY A 309 19.26 11.98 -7.27
CA GLY A 309 20.08 13.12 -6.85
C GLY A 309 19.31 14.45 -6.80
N LEU A 310 18.01 14.39 -6.50
CA LEU A 310 17.14 15.57 -6.43
C LEU A 310 17.26 16.25 -5.07
N THR A 311 17.32 17.58 -5.07
CA THR A 311 17.47 18.40 -3.85
C THR A 311 16.35 19.41 -3.63
N ASP A 312 15.59 19.75 -4.68
CA ASP A 312 14.40 20.59 -4.56
C ASP A 312 13.30 19.82 -3.78
N PRO A 313 12.80 20.35 -2.66
CA PRO A 313 11.78 19.70 -1.84
C PRO A 313 10.50 19.32 -2.60
N ASN A 314 10.13 20.09 -3.62
CA ASN A 314 8.91 19.86 -4.41
C ASN A 314 9.16 18.98 -5.64
N ALA A 315 10.43 18.72 -6.00
CA ALA A 315 10.76 17.77 -7.05
C ALA A 315 10.40 16.32 -6.65
N GLY A 316 10.37 15.43 -7.64
CA GLY A 316 9.94 14.05 -7.41
C GLY A 316 8.52 13.96 -6.87
N LEU A 317 7.64 14.89 -7.27
CA LEU A 317 6.23 14.97 -6.88
C LEU A 317 6.06 15.04 -5.34
N GLY A 318 6.86 15.89 -4.69
CA GLY A 318 6.79 16.17 -3.25
C GLY A 318 7.53 15.17 -2.33
N ALA A 319 7.90 13.98 -2.83
CA ALA A 319 8.57 12.96 -2.03
C ALA A 319 10.00 13.35 -1.63
N VAL A 320 10.70 14.18 -2.42
CA VAL A 320 12.07 14.62 -2.10
C VAL A 320 12.10 15.40 -0.78
N GLY A 321 11.18 16.34 -0.60
CA GLY A 321 11.01 17.10 0.64
C GLY A 321 10.52 16.23 1.79
N GLY A 322 9.51 15.38 1.56
CA GLY A 322 8.93 14.51 2.58
C GLY A 322 9.95 13.57 3.23
N TYR A 323 10.86 13.01 2.42
CA TYR A 323 11.88 12.06 2.89
C TYR A 323 13.29 12.67 3.00
N ALA A 324 13.43 13.99 3.10
CA ALA A 324 14.74 14.66 3.10
C ALA A 324 15.72 14.12 4.18
N ALA A 325 15.20 13.74 5.36
CA ALA A 325 16.01 13.18 6.44
C ALA A 325 16.56 11.78 6.15
N LEU A 326 16.02 11.03 5.18
CA LEU A 326 16.38 9.64 4.89
C LEU A 326 17.85 9.49 4.50
N SER A 327 18.40 10.49 3.81
CA SER A 327 19.81 10.57 3.41
C SER A 327 20.82 10.53 4.57
N LYS A 328 20.37 10.82 5.81
CA LYS A 328 21.20 10.74 7.02
C LYS A 328 21.36 9.31 7.55
N TYR A 329 20.50 8.39 7.11
CA TYR A 329 20.41 7.02 7.66
C TYR A 329 20.83 5.94 6.67
N THR A 330 20.73 6.23 5.38
CA THR A 330 20.99 5.25 4.32
C THR A 330 21.56 5.93 3.08
N ALA A 331 22.21 5.13 2.23
CA ALA A 331 22.71 5.52 0.92
C ALA A 331 22.29 4.48 -0.11
N LEU A 332 22.50 4.76 -1.40
CA LEU A 332 22.24 3.79 -2.47
C LEU A 332 22.98 2.47 -2.24
N GLY A 333 22.39 1.38 -2.71
CA GLY A 333 22.93 0.03 -2.53
C GLY A 333 22.38 -0.94 -3.56
N GLY A 334 22.82 -2.19 -3.45
CA GLY A 334 22.43 -3.27 -4.36
C GLY A 334 22.96 -4.61 -3.84
N GLN A 335 22.56 -4.99 -2.62
CA GLN A 335 23.04 -6.20 -1.96
C GLN A 335 21.90 -7.08 -1.50
N LEU A 336 22.04 -8.39 -1.71
CA LEU A 336 21.23 -9.42 -1.08
C LEU A 336 21.88 -9.82 0.24
N THR A 337 21.14 -9.69 1.35
CA THR A 337 21.57 -10.21 2.66
C THR A 337 20.78 -11.47 2.97
N VAL A 338 21.47 -12.54 3.35
CA VAL A 338 20.88 -13.83 3.71
C VAL A 338 21.16 -14.14 5.18
N PHE A 339 20.13 -14.56 5.89
CA PHE A 339 20.11 -14.85 7.32
C PHE A 339 19.76 -16.32 7.54
N THR A 340 20.37 -16.93 8.55
CA THR A 340 20.03 -18.26 9.04
C THR A 340 20.33 -18.32 10.53
N VAL A 341 19.71 -19.27 11.23
CA VAL A 341 20.16 -19.64 12.58
C VAL A 341 21.48 -20.42 12.49
N PRO A 342 22.43 -20.24 13.42
CA PRO A 342 23.62 -21.08 13.48
C PRO A 342 23.25 -22.54 13.78
N ASN A 343 23.87 -23.49 13.07
CA ASN A 343 23.75 -24.91 13.40
C ASN A 343 24.29 -25.15 14.83
N GLN A 344 23.43 -25.52 15.77
CA GLN A 344 23.84 -25.86 17.14
C GLN A 344 24.78 -27.08 17.21
N THR A 345 24.97 -27.81 16.11
CA THR A 345 25.90 -28.95 15.98
C THR A 345 27.30 -28.58 15.51
N ALA A 346 27.59 -27.30 15.20
CA ALA A 346 28.95 -26.83 14.94
C ALA A 346 29.67 -26.41 16.24
N THR A 347 29.62 -27.25 17.27
CA THR A 347 30.61 -27.25 18.35
C THR A 347 31.47 -28.49 18.22
N LYS A 348 32.65 -28.33 17.63
CA LYS A 348 33.88 -29.01 18.02
C LYS A 348 35.11 -28.33 17.45
#